data_AF-A0A6G9CW88-F1
#
_entry.id   AF-A0A6G9CW88-F1
#
_cell.length_a   1.000
_cell.length_b   1.000
_cell.length_c   1.000
_cell.angle_alpha   90.00
_cell.angle_beta   90.00
_cell.angle_gamma   90.00
#
_symmetry.space_group_name_H-M   'P 1'
#
loop_
_entity.id
_entity.type
_entity.pdbx_description
1 polymer ?
#
loop_
_entity_poly.entity_id
_entity_poly.type
_entity_poly.pdbx_seq_one_letter_code
_entity_poly.pdbx_strand_id
1 'polypeptide(L)'
;MLWSGLYDTPWHGSYDTPWHGFYDTVSEIAGRGTIALRYRLSVSKNATKRRPALILLVIVSAAGCLALGWWQWERFEAVGGSGQNLGYAFQWPLFAAFVVYAYRKFVQLEDVDPEEAEAEEAAAEPREIPADLLPQRPRAEFDDVNLDVDDPEARQMLEYNDYLAQLAARESDRSTT
;
A
#
# COMPACT_ATOMS: atom_id res chain seq x y z
N MET A 1 41.52 -30.86 17.51
CA MET A 1 41.40 -31.32 16.11
C MET A 1 40.65 -30.26 15.35
N LEU A 2 41.28 -29.82 14.27
CA LEU A 2 40.84 -28.77 13.33
C LEU A 2 39.53 -29.15 12.64
N TRP A 3 38.66 -28.16 12.41
CA TRP A 3 37.68 -28.22 11.33
C TRP A 3 37.86 -26.99 10.45
N SER A 4 38.80 -27.10 9.50
CA SER A 4 38.95 -26.22 8.36
C SER A 4 38.12 -26.78 7.21
N GLY A 5 36.89 -26.26 7.06
CA GLY A 5 36.02 -26.54 5.92
C GLY A 5 36.41 -25.64 4.75
N LEU A 6 37.12 -26.24 3.81
CA LEU A 6 37.50 -25.74 2.49
C LEU A 6 36.25 -25.39 1.66
N TYR A 7 36.06 -24.12 1.32
CA TYR A 7 35.05 -23.72 0.32
C TYR A 7 35.65 -23.84 -1.09
N ASP A 8 35.66 -25.06 -1.62
CA ASP A 8 35.83 -25.27 -3.06
C ASP A 8 34.46 -25.13 -3.74
N THR A 9 34.29 -24.09 -4.56
CA THR A 9 33.15 -23.94 -5.47
C THR A 9 33.54 -24.43 -6.87
N PRO A 10 32.99 -25.54 -7.39
CA PRO A 10 33.33 -26.05 -8.72
C PRO A 10 32.25 -25.72 -9.77
N TRP A 11 31.74 -24.49 -9.79
CA TRP A 11 30.68 -24.09 -10.73
C TRP A 11 31.16 -23.01 -11.71
N HIS A 12 32.00 -23.41 -12.66
CA HIS A 12 32.08 -22.75 -13.96
C HIS A 12 31.02 -23.38 -14.87
N GLY A 13 29.81 -22.81 -14.86
CA GLY A 13 28.74 -23.12 -15.82
C GLY A 13 28.68 -22.04 -16.89
N SER A 14 28.98 -22.39 -18.13
CA SER A 14 28.72 -21.61 -19.34
C SER A 14 27.21 -21.40 -19.50
N TYR A 15 26.77 -20.13 -19.51
CA TYR A 15 25.37 -19.77 -19.74
C TYR A 15 25.06 -19.75 -21.25
N ASP A 16 24.98 -20.93 -21.86
CA ASP A 16 24.24 -21.06 -23.11
C ASP A 16 22.74 -21.06 -22.77
N THR A 17 22.10 -19.88 -22.85
CA THR A 17 20.67 -19.75 -22.61
C THR A 17 19.88 -20.14 -23.87
N PRO A 18 18.96 -21.12 -23.83
CA PRO A 18 18.17 -21.56 -25.00
C PRO A 18 17.06 -20.58 -25.43
N TRP A 19 16.99 -19.41 -24.78
CA TRP A 19 15.76 -18.60 -24.71
C TRP A 19 15.65 -17.53 -25.80
N HIS A 20 16.57 -17.47 -26.77
CA HIS A 20 16.53 -16.47 -27.83
C HIS A 20 15.41 -16.68 -28.87
N GLY A 21 14.86 -17.90 -29.01
CA GLY A 21 13.80 -18.18 -29.99
C GLY A 21 12.37 -17.82 -29.55
N PHE A 22 12.15 -17.59 -28.26
CA PHE A 22 10.79 -17.35 -27.74
C PHE A 22 10.30 -15.92 -28.02
N TYR A 23 11.20 -14.94 -28.04
CA TYR A 23 10.82 -13.53 -28.19
C TYR A 23 10.44 -13.14 -29.63
N ASP A 24 11.10 -13.72 -30.64
CA ASP A 24 10.78 -13.46 -32.05
C ASP A 24 9.37 -13.94 -32.43
N THR A 25 8.91 -15.04 -31.82
CA THR A 25 7.56 -15.57 -32.08
C THR A 25 6.47 -14.67 -31.46
N VAL A 26 6.76 -14.03 -30.32
CA VAL A 26 5.79 -13.15 -29.63
C VAL A 26 5.66 -11.80 -30.33
N SER A 27 6.74 -11.28 -30.92
CA SER A 27 6.72 -10.01 -31.66
C SER A 27 5.96 -10.13 -33.00
N GLU A 28 6.08 -11.27 -33.68
CA GLU A 28 5.41 -11.51 -34.98
C GLU A 28 3.90 -11.70 -34.84
N ILE A 29 3.42 -12.21 -33.69
CA ILE A 29 1.98 -12.36 -33.38
C ILE A 29 1.35 -11.03 -32.94
N ALA A 30 2.13 -10.09 -32.39
CA ALA A 30 1.66 -8.77 -31.97
C ALA A 30 1.29 -7.84 -33.15
N GLY A 31 1.69 -8.18 -34.38
CA GLY A 31 1.37 -7.43 -35.60
C GLY A 31 -0.07 -7.56 -36.13
N ARG A 32 -0.96 -8.31 -35.46
CA ARG A 32 -2.37 -8.47 -35.86
C ARG A 32 -3.36 -7.88 -34.85
N GLY A 33 -3.40 -6.54 -34.81
CA GLY A 33 -4.63 -5.75 -34.97
C GLY A 33 -5.84 -5.88 -34.01
N THR A 34 -5.88 -6.69 -32.96
CA THR A 34 -7.15 -6.92 -32.22
C THR A 34 -7.10 -6.91 -30.68
N ILE A 35 -5.96 -6.65 -30.03
CA ILE A 35 -5.86 -6.80 -28.55
C ILE A 35 -6.12 -5.50 -27.78
N ALA A 36 -5.82 -4.32 -28.35
CA ALA A 36 -5.96 -3.04 -27.65
C ALA A 36 -7.43 -2.63 -27.38
N LEU A 37 -8.40 -3.10 -28.18
CA LEU A 37 -9.79 -2.66 -28.03
C LEU A 37 -10.57 -3.37 -26.90
N ARG A 38 -10.06 -4.48 -26.36
CA ARG A 38 -10.82 -5.30 -25.39
C ARG A 38 -10.55 -4.91 -23.94
N TYR A 39 -9.44 -4.24 -23.65
CA TYR A 39 -9.13 -3.79 -22.28
C TYR A 39 -9.99 -2.59 -21.86
N ARG A 40 -10.33 -1.69 -22.80
CA ARG A 40 -11.11 -0.47 -22.52
C ARG A 40 -12.61 -0.73 -22.25
N LEU A 41 -13.08 -1.96 -22.41
CA LEU A 41 -14.49 -2.33 -22.28
C LEU A 41 -14.80 -3.25 -21.08
N SER A 42 -13.79 -3.66 -20.31
CA SER A 42 -13.96 -4.55 -19.15
C SER A 42 -14.12 -3.81 -17.81
N VAL A 43 -14.04 -2.48 -17.83
CA VAL A 43 -14.46 -1.66 -16.70
C VAL A 43 -15.88 -1.18 -16.98
N SER A 44 -16.76 -1.34 -15.99
CA SER A 44 -18.11 -0.75 -15.96
C SER A 44 -19.28 -1.52 -16.57
N LYS A 45 -19.47 -2.78 -16.15
CA LYS A 45 -20.83 -3.39 -16.05
C LYS A 45 -21.18 -3.96 -14.68
N ASN A 46 -20.24 -3.96 -13.73
CA ASN A 46 -20.38 -4.67 -12.45
C ASN A 46 -20.63 -3.77 -11.23
N ALA A 47 -20.47 -2.45 -11.33
CA ALA A 47 -20.67 -1.55 -10.19
C ALA A 47 -22.12 -1.60 -9.67
N THR A 48 -23.10 -1.51 -10.57
CA THR A 48 -24.53 -1.56 -10.23
C THR A 48 -25.02 -2.90 -9.69
N LYS A 49 -24.41 -4.03 -10.10
CA LYS A 49 -24.78 -5.37 -9.60
C LYS A 49 -24.23 -5.67 -8.20
N ARG A 50 -23.16 -4.98 -7.78
CA ARG A 50 -22.52 -5.21 -6.47
C ARG A 50 -23.27 -4.50 -5.33
N ARG A 51 -23.99 -3.42 -5.61
CA ARG A 51 -24.78 -2.67 -4.62
C ARG A 51 -25.67 -3.54 -3.71
N PRO A 52 -26.55 -4.42 -4.23
CA PRO A 52 -27.38 -5.28 -3.38
C PRO A 52 -26.56 -6.31 -2.58
N ALA A 53 -25.47 -6.83 -3.15
CA ALA A 53 -24.60 -7.78 -2.44
C ALA A 53 -23.89 -7.11 -1.26
N LEU A 54 -23.43 -5.86 -1.42
CA LEU A 54 -22.83 -5.07 -0.35
C LEU A 54 -23.86 -4.73 0.73
N ILE A 55 -25.08 -4.34 0.34
CA ILE A 55 -26.18 -4.10 1.30
C ILE A 55 -26.45 -5.34 2.13
N LEU A 56 -26.57 -6.50 1.47
CA LEU A 56 -26.84 -7.76 2.16
C LEU A 56 -25.69 -8.14 3.10
N LEU A 57 -24.44 -7.97 2.67
CA LEU A 57 -23.27 -8.16 3.51
C LEU A 57 -23.30 -7.25 4.74
N VAL A 58 -23.60 -5.96 4.58
CA VAL A 58 -23.72 -4.99 5.68
C VAL A 58 -24.81 -5.38 6.66
N ILE A 59 -25.99 -5.78 6.17
CA ILE A 59 -27.10 -6.21 7.02
C ILE A 59 -26.73 -7.45 7.82
N VAL A 60 -26.14 -8.47 7.17
CA VAL A 60 -25.73 -9.72 7.84
C VAL A 60 -24.65 -9.43 8.88
N SER A 61 -23.64 -8.63 8.55
CA SER A 61 -22.59 -8.23 9.50
C SER A 61 -23.16 -7.45 10.68
N ALA A 62 -24.01 -6.45 10.44
CA ALA A 62 -24.62 -5.64 11.49
C ALA A 62 -25.52 -6.50 12.40
N ALA A 63 -26.36 -7.36 11.82
CA ALA A 63 -27.20 -8.28 12.60
C ALA A 63 -26.36 -9.26 13.43
N GLY A 64 -25.27 -9.80 12.87
CA GLY A 64 -24.34 -10.67 13.58
C GLY A 64 -23.69 -9.95 14.77
N CYS A 65 -23.20 -8.73 14.58
CA CYS A 65 -22.65 -7.91 15.67
C CYS A 65 -23.69 -7.63 16.75
N LEU A 66 -24.91 -7.23 16.38
CA LEU A 66 -25.97 -6.96 17.35
C LEU A 66 -26.40 -8.22 18.12
N ALA A 67 -26.46 -9.37 17.46
CA ALA A 67 -26.75 -10.65 18.11
C ALA A 67 -25.66 -11.04 19.13
N LEU A 68 -24.38 -10.83 18.78
CA LEU A 68 -23.27 -11.02 19.70
C LEU A 68 -23.30 -10.04 20.88
N GLY A 69 -23.62 -8.77 20.63
CA GLY A 69 -23.81 -7.76 21.67
C GLY A 69 -24.95 -8.11 22.61
N TRP A 70 -26.07 -8.57 22.08
CA TRP A 70 -27.23 -9.04 22.84
C TRP A 70 -26.86 -10.23 23.74
N TRP A 71 -26.17 -11.22 23.18
CA TRP A 71 -25.70 -12.38 23.94
C TRP A 71 -24.72 -11.96 25.06
N GLN A 72 -23.85 -10.99 24.80
CA GLN A 72 -22.94 -10.47 25.83
C GLN A 72 -23.67 -9.67 26.91
N TRP A 73 -24.73 -8.95 26.57
CA TRP A 73 -25.59 -8.27 27.53
C TRP A 73 -26.23 -9.25 28.50
N GLU A 74 -26.87 -10.30 27.99
CA GLU A 74 -27.44 -11.38 28.81
C GLU A 74 -26.39 -12.05 29.69
N ARG A 75 -25.17 -12.25 29.15
CA ARG A 75 -24.06 -12.84 29.90
C ARG A 75 -23.57 -11.93 31.03
N PHE A 76 -23.50 -10.62 30.80
CA PHE A 76 -23.12 -9.63 31.79
C PHE A 76 -24.08 -9.61 32.97
N GLU A 77 -25.39 -9.66 32.72
CA GLU A 77 -26.42 -9.72 33.77
C GLU A 77 -26.30 -10.99 34.61
N ALA A 78 -25.96 -12.13 33.99
CA ALA A 78 -25.92 -13.43 34.65
C ALA A 78 -24.71 -13.66 35.59
N VAL A 79 -23.57 -12.97 35.42
CA VAL A 79 -22.33 -13.23 36.21
C VAL A 79 -22.10 -12.22 37.34
N GLY A 80 -22.91 -11.16 37.42
CA GLY A 80 -22.58 -10.00 38.26
C GLY A 80 -21.52 -9.16 37.55
N GLY A 81 -22.00 -8.14 36.84
CA GLY A 81 -21.26 -7.40 35.83
C GLY A 81 -19.91 -6.82 36.24
N SER A 82 -18.83 -7.32 35.64
CA SER A 82 -17.55 -6.58 35.60
C SER A 82 -17.60 -5.56 34.46
N GLY A 83 -17.00 -4.37 34.65
CA GLY A 83 -16.99 -3.30 33.64
C GLY A 83 -16.35 -3.70 32.30
N GLN A 84 -15.49 -4.73 32.26
CA GLN A 84 -14.91 -5.25 31.02
C GLN A 84 -15.95 -5.96 30.15
N ASN A 85 -16.83 -6.77 30.75
CA ASN A 85 -17.91 -7.46 30.01
C ASN A 85 -18.90 -6.46 29.41
N LEU A 86 -19.17 -5.36 30.13
CA LEU A 86 -19.99 -4.26 29.62
C LEU A 86 -19.35 -3.59 28.40
N GLY A 87 -18.03 -3.36 28.47
CA GLY A 87 -17.25 -2.85 27.33
C GLY A 87 -17.42 -3.73 26.09
N TYR A 88 -17.33 -5.04 26.23
CA TYR A 88 -17.57 -5.98 25.12
C TYR A 88 -19.02 -5.95 24.62
N ALA A 89 -20.01 -5.82 25.52
CA ALA A 89 -21.41 -5.70 25.12
C ALA A 89 -21.66 -4.45 24.26
N PHE A 90 -21.00 -3.32 24.55
CA PHE A 90 -21.07 -2.09 23.76
C PHE A 90 -20.14 -2.05 22.54
N GLN A 91 -19.04 -2.81 22.56
CA GLN A 91 -18.11 -2.91 21.44
C GLN A 91 -18.80 -3.46 20.19
N TRP A 92 -19.65 -4.47 20.34
CA TRP A 92 -20.34 -5.09 19.19
C TRP A 92 -21.32 -4.13 18.48
N PRO A 93 -22.21 -3.38 19.17
CA PRO A 93 -23.00 -2.32 18.57
C PRO A 93 -22.17 -1.25 17.85
N LEU A 94 -21.03 -0.83 18.42
CA LEU A 94 -20.14 0.13 17.78
C LEU A 94 -19.58 -0.40 16.46
N PHE A 95 -19.21 -1.68 16.40
CA PHE A 95 -18.82 -2.31 15.14
C PHE A 95 -19.97 -2.41 14.14
N ALA A 96 -21.20 -2.72 14.58
CA ALA A 96 -22.36 -2.71 13.70
C ALA A 96 -22.56 -1.32 13.06
N ALA A 97 -22.49 -0.26 13.87
CA ALA A 97 -22.57 1.12 13.39
C ALA A 97 -21.43 1.47 12.44
N PHE A 98 -20.19 1.03 12.74
CA PHE A 98 -19.04 1.24 11.87
C PHE A 98 -19.21 0.60 10.49
N VAL A 99 -19.74 -0.63 10.40
CA VAL A 99 -19.98 -1.30 9.11
C VAL A 99 -21.03 -0.54 8.29
N VAL A 100 -22.11 -0.08 8.92
CA VAL A 100 -23.13 0.75 8.26
C VAL A 100 -22.54 2.09 7.79
N TYR A 101 -21.72 2.72 8.63
CA TYR A 101 -21.03 3.96 8.28
C TYR A 101 -20.09 3.78 7.09
N ALA A 102 -19.29 2.71 7.06
CA ALA A 102 -18.42 2.40 5.95
C ALA A 102 -19.19 2.22 4.64
N TYR A 103 -20.35 1.54 4.67
CA TYR A 103 -21.23 1.44 3.50
C TYR A 103 -21.78 2.80 3.06
N ARG A 104 -22.25 3.63 4.00
CA ARG A 104 -22.70 4.99 3.68
C ARG A 104 -21.59 5.81 3.03
N LYS A 105 -20.37 5.76 3.56
CA LYS A 105 -19.23 6.50 3.00
C LYS A 105 -18.83 5.95 1.64
N PHE A 106 -18.88 4.63 1.45
CA PHE A 106 -18.66 4.00 0.16
C PHE A 106 -19.68 4.46 -0.89
N VAL A 107 -20.97 4.48 -0.55
CA VAL A 107 -22.03 5.00 -1.45
C VAL A 107 -21.81 6.49 -1.73
N GLN A 108 -21.48 7.28 -0.71
CA GLN A 108 -21.16 8.70 -0.90
C GLN A 108 -20.00 8.87 -1.90
N LEU A 109 -18.92 8.09 -1.77
CA LEU A 109 -17.78 8.15 -2.70
C LEU A 109 -18.12 7.69 -4.12
N GLU A 110 -19.09 6.79 -4.30
CA GLU A 110 -19.58 6.44 -5.65
C GLU A 110 -20.47 7.53 -6.27
N ASP A 111 -21.16 8.31 -5.43
CA ASP A 111 -22.16 9.29 -5.86
C ASP A 111 -21.59 10.74 -5.90
N VAL A 112 -20.41 10.99 -5.35
CA VAL A 112 -19.74 12.31 -5.42
C VAL A 112 -19.27 12.57 -6.86
N ASP A 113 -19.65 13.73 -7.41
CA ASP A 113 -19.18 14.20 -8.70
C ASP A 113 -17.66 14.44 -8.61
N PRO A 114 -16.82 13.92 -9.54
CA PRO A 114 -15.38 14.16 -9.52
C PRO A 114 -14.99 15.64 -9.36
N GLU A 115 -15.76 16.59 -9.90
CA GLU A 115 -15.51 18.03 -9.68
C GLU A 115 -15.73 18.49 -8.23
N GLU A 116 -16.72 17.92 -7.54
CA GLU A 116 -16.98 18.20 -6.12
C GLU A 116 -15.93 17.52 -5.22
N ALA A 117 -15.46 16.32 -5.59
CA ALA A 117 -14.37 15.64 -4.89
C ALA A 117 -13.06 16.42 -4.98
N GLU A 118 -12.72 16.93 -6.17
CA GLU A 118 -11.53 17.78 -6.38
C GLU A 118 -11.63 19.10 -5.61
N ALA A 119 -12.84 19.70 -5.54
CA ALA A 119 -13.07 20.91 -4.75
C ALA A 119 -12.98 20.67 -3.22
N GLU A 120 -13.48 19.53 -2.73
CA GLU A 120 -13.39 19.15 -1.31
C GLU A 120 -11.94 18.77 -0.93
N GLU A 121 -11.18 18.17 -1.84
CA GLU A 121 -9.75 17.85 -1.66
C GLU A 121 -8.86 19.10 -1.75
N ALA A 122 -9.22 20.09 -2.60
CA ALA A 122 -8.59 21.40 -2.64
C ALA A 122 -8.95 22.29 -1.44
N ALA A 123 -10.14 22.11 -0.85
CA ALA A 123 -10.60 22.82 0.34
C ALA A 123 -10.13 22.16 1.65
N ALA A 124 -9.75 20.87 1.62
CA ALA A 124 -9.04 20.21 2.69
C ALA A 124 -7.64 20.84 2.79
N GLU A 125 -7.47 21.72 3.78
CA GLU A 125 -6.24 22.46 4.12
C GLU A 125 -4.95 21.67 3.82
N PRO A 126 -3.90 22.33 3.29
CA PRO A 126 -2.68 21.67 2.87
C PRO A 126 -2.15 20.68 3.89
N ARG A 127 -1.97 19.43 3.48
CA ARG A 127 -1.26 18.38 4.21
C ARG A 127 0.25 18.65 4.32
N GLU A 128 0.66 19.90 4.12
CA GLU A 128 2.01 20.37 4.34
C GLU A 128 2.16 20.63 5.84
N ILE A 129 3.07 19.89 6.47
CA ILE A 129 3.45 20.18 7.84
C ILE A 129 4.10 21.57 7.81
N PRO A 130 3.52 22.61 8.46
CA PRO A 130 4.13 23.92 8.48
C PRO A 130 5.54 23.79 9.06
N ALA A 131 6.52 24.38 8.38
CA ALA A 131 7.94 24.21 8.69
C ALA A 131 8.31 24.55 10.14
N ASP A 132 7.45 25.30 10.82
CA ASP A 132 7.57 25.73 12.22
C ASP A 132 7.13 24.66 13.24
N LEU A 133 6.41 23.61 12.82
CA LEU A 133 6.01 22.46 13.66
C LEU A 133 7.05 21.34 13.70
N LEU A 134 7.98 21.33 12.75
CA LEU A 134 9.12 20.42 12.80
C LEU A 134 10.19 21.07 13.68
N PRO A 135 10.71 20.37 14.71
CA PRO A 135 11.98 20.79 15.31
C PRO A 135 12.96 21.01 14.16
N GLN A 136 13.67 22.15 14.13
CA GLN A 136 14.71 22.36 13.14
C GLN A 136 15.57 21.10 13.14
N ARG A 137 15.53 20.35 12.03
CA ARG A 137 16.38 19.16 11.88
C ARG A 137 17.76 19.66 12.27
N PRO A 138 18.38 19.14 13.34
CA PRO A 138 19.78 19.44 13.61
C PRO A 138 20.45 19.13 12.30
N ARG A 139 20.98 20.16 11.62
CA ARG A 139 21.86 19.93 10.49
C ARG A 139 22.89 19.04 11.14
N ALA A 140 22.88 17.75 10.79
CA ALA A 140 23.98 16.92 11.16
C ALA A 140 25.16 17.72 10.60
N GLU A 141 25.95 18.29 11.49
CA GLU A 141 27.36 18.42 11.26
C GLU A 141 27.78 16.96 11.05
N PHE A 142 27.49 16.43 9.84
CA PHE A 142 28.43 15.56 9.20
C PHE A 142 29.64 16.47 9.11
N ASP A 143 30.41 16.38 10.19
CA ASP A 143 31.77 16.78 10.22
C ASP A 143 32.32 16.10 8.96
N ASP A 144 32.60 16.89 7.94
CA ASP A 144 33.51 16.55 6.85
C ASP A 144 34.90 16.11 7.38
N VAL A 145 35.06 16.04 8.70
CA VAL A 145 36.25 15.95 9.52
C VAL A 145 36.62 14.50 9.87
N ASN A 146 35.81 13.49 9.56
CA ASN A 146 36.18 12.07 9.78
C ASN A 146 35.87 11.11 8.62
N LEU A 147 35.60 11.61 7.42
CA LEU A 147 35.57 10.73 6.24
C LEU A 147 37.02 10.54 5.78
N ASP A 148 37.64 9.43 6.18
CA ASP A 148 38.93 9.03 5.61
C ASP A 148 38.70 8.63 4.15
N VAL A 149 38.93 9.57 3.23
CA VAL A 149 38.74 9.35 1.78
C VAL A 149 39.70 8.29 1.24
N ASP A 150 40.74 7.92 1.99
CA ASP A 150 41.64 6.84 1.63
C ASP A 150 41.10 5.46 2.04
N ASP A 151 40.12 5.40 2.95
CA ASP A 151 39.41 4.18 3.30
C ASP A 151 38.61 3.66 2.07
N PRO A 152 38.80 2.40 1.65
CA PRO A 152 38.03 1.81 0.56
C PRO A 152 36.51 1.86 0.76
N GLU A 153 36.00 1.75 2.00
CA GLU A 153 34.56 1.78 2.24
C GLU A 153 33.97 3.19 2.08
N ALA A 154 34.68 4.22 2.57
CA ALA A 154 34.29 5.62 2.38
C ALA A 154 34.21 6.00 0.90
N ARG A 155 35.18 5.56 0.07
CA ARG A 155 35.14 5.79 -1.39
C ARG A 155 33.94 5.12 -2.06
N GLN A 156 33.67 3.87 -1.70
CA GLN A 156 32.55 3.13 -2.27
C GLN A 156 31.21 3.77 -1.90
N MET A 157 31.09 4.32 -0.69
CA MET A 157 29.90 5.05 -0.23
C MET A 157 29.69 6.36 -1.00
N LEU A 158 30.76 7.12 -1.27
CA LEU A 158 30.69 8.35 -2.06
C LEU A 158 30.25 8.08 -3.51
N GLU A 159 30.87 7.09 -4.17
CA GLU A 159 30.50 6.69 -5.53
C GLU A 159 29.02 6.28 -5.63
N TYR A 160 28.52 5.59 -4.60
CA TYR A 160 27.12 5.19 -4.53
C TYR A 160 26.18 6.38 -4.33
N ASN A 161 26.54 7.35 -3.48
CA ASN A 161 25.76 8.57 -3.28
C ASN A 161 25.68 9.39 -4.58
N ASP A 162 26.81 9.55 -5.27
CA ASP A 162 26.88 10.21 -6.58
C ASP A 162 26.04 9.49 -7.64
N TYR A 163 26.02 8.16 -7.62
CA TYR A 163 25.18 7.36 -8.50
C TYR A 163 23.69 7.59 -8.23
N LEU A 164 23.26 7.57 -6.96
CA LEU A 164 21.87 7.85 -6.58
C LEU A 164 21.45 9.27 -6.96
N ALA A 165 22.34 10.26 -6.77
CA ALA A 165 22.09 11.64 -7.17
C ALA A 165 21.88 11.77 -8.69
N GLN A 166 22.71 11.08 -9.49
CA GLN A 166 22.55 11.04 -10.95
C GLN A 166 21.25 10.38 -11.38
N LEU A 167 20.82 9.30 -10.71
CA LEU A 167 19.56 8.64 -11.02
C LEU A 167 18.36 9.53 -10.71
N ALA A 168 18.36 10.17 -9.54
CA ALA A 168 17.34 11.12 -9.12
C ALA A 168 17.23 12.32 -10.08
N ALA A 169 18.37 12.85 -10.55
CA ALA A 169 18.39 13.92 -11.54
C ALA A 169 17.75 13.50 -12.88
N ARG A 170 18.05 12.28 -13.36
CA ARG A 170 17.46 11.73 -14.61
C ARG A 170 15.98 11.37 -14.48
N GLU A 171 15.50 11.04 -13.28
CA GLU A 171 14.08 10.79 -13.01
C GLU A 171 13.27 12.10 -12.94
N SER A 172 13.84 13.12 -12.32
CA SER A 172 13.24 14.46 -12.26
C SER A 172 13.07 15.08 -13.65
N ASP A 173 14.06 14.92 -14.53
CA ASP A 173 14.03 15.40 -15.92
C ASP A 173 12.97 14.68 -16.76
N ARG A 174 12.82 13.35 -16.58
CA ARG A 174 11.76 12.54 -17.23
C ARG A 174 10.34 12.84 -16.73
N SER A 175 10.20 13.37 -15.52
CA SER A 175 8.89 13.70 -14.93
C SER A 175 8.42 15.11 -15.29
N THR A 176 9.31 15.96 -15.83
CA THR A 176 9.03 17.37 -16.16
C THR A 176 8.68 17.58 -17.65
N THR A 177 8.68 16.52 -18.47
CA THR A 177 8.20 16.51 -19.86
C THR A 177 6.92 15.71 -19.98
#